data_AF-A0AAN8TUD6-F1
#
_entry.id   AF-A0AAN8TUD6-F1
#
_cell.length_a   1.000
_cell.length_b   1.000
_cell.length_c   1.000
_cell.angle_alpha   90.00
_cell.angle_beta   90.00
_cell.angle_gamma   90.00
#
_symmetry.space_group_name_H-M   'P 1'
#
loop_
_entity.id
_entity.type
_entity.pdbx_description
1 polymer ?
#
loop_
_entity_poly.entity_id
_entity_poly.type
_entity_poly.pdbx_seq_one_letter_code
_entity_poly.pdbx_strand_id
1 'polypeptide(L)'
;MKGGGRKNLKRAIEEDNFTLEQGQSIMQVVDLRGSNLIQVMDAKGENSLAIFPAKFQKSMWIKRGNFVVVDESGREEAVESGRKVGCVVTKVLYFDQVRVLQKSAEWPEIFKSIAVESSKQDIVSQIEEDENSSDDDGLPPLEANTNRVNPFQMETESDSDTDS
;
A
#
# COMPACT_ATOMS: atom_id res chain seq x y z
N MET A 1 16.35 1.17 -43.00
CA MET A 1 15.13 1.22 -42.16
C MET A 1 15.53 1.24 -40.69
N LYS A 2 15.12 2.26 -39.92
CA LYS A 2 15.49 2.45 -38.51
C LYS A 2 14.41 1.82 -37.64
N GLY A 3 14.74 0.74 -36.92
CA GLY A 3 13.82 0.03 -36.04
C GLY A 3 13.35 0.93 -34.89
N GLY A 4 12.04 1.20 -34.84
CA GLY A 4 11.40 1.93 -33.75
C GLY A 4 11.48 1.13 -32.45
N GLY A 5 12.31 1.60 -31.52
CA GLY A 5 12.54 0.96 -30.23
C GLY A 5 11.30 0.99 -29.33
N ARG A 6 11.09 -0.11 -28.60
CA ARG A 6 10.05 -0.37 -27.59
C ARG A 6 10.20 0.48 -26.32
N LYS A 7 10.48 1.79 -26.46
CA LYS A 7 10.89 2.66 -25.33
C LYS A 7 9.81 3.64 -24.88
N ASN A 8 8.68 3.73 -25.57
CA ASN A 8 7.71 4.81 -25.35
C ASN A 8 6.38 4.37 -24.72
N LEU A 9 6.22 3.10 -24.32
CA LEU A 9 4.94 2.64 -23.74
C LEU A 9 4.77 3.06 -22.26
N LYS A 10 5.86 3.40 -21.56
CA LYS A 10 5.81 3.75 -20.13
C LYS A 10 5.29 5.16 -19.83
N ARG A 11 5.20 6.07 -20.82
CA ARG A 11 4.76 7.47 -20.59
C ARG A 11 3.26 7.72 -20.82
N ALA A 12 2.50 6.71 -21.24
CA ALA A 12 1.05 6.84 -21.48
C ALA A 12 0.19 6.32 -20.32
N ILE A 13 0.80 5.87 -19.23
CA ILE A 13 0.11 5.32 -18.04
C ILE A 13 0.00 6.40 -16.93
N GLU A 14 0.75 7.50 -17.07
CA GLU A 14 0.92 8.53 -16.03
C GLU A 14 -0.21 9.58 -16.00
N GLU A 15 -1.12 9.53 -16.98
CA GLU A 15 -2.33 10.37 -17.04
C GLU A 15 -3.59 9.49 -17.12
N ASP A 16 -3.63 8.38 -16.38
CA ASP A 16 -4.88 7.63 -16.21
C ASP A 16 -5.81 8.53 -15.37
N ASN A 17 -6.62 9.33 -16.07
CA ASN A 17 -7.73 10.09 -15.51
C ASN A 17 -8.69 9.08 -14.92
N PHE A 18 -8.39 8.66 -13.70
CA PHE A 18 -9.18 7.70 -12.97
C PHE A 18 -10.50 8.39 -12.68
N THR A 19 -11.49 8.10 -13.53
CA THR A 19 -12.85 8.62 -13.46
C THR A 19 -13.72 7.40 -13.21
N LEU A 20 -14.51 7.40 -12.13
CA LEU A 20 -15.45 6.32 -11.91
C LEU A 20 -16.54 6.40 -12.99
N GLU A 21 -16.82 5.28 -13.66
CA GLU A 21 -17.95 5.23 -14.58
C GLU A 21 -19.28 5.18 -13.81
N GLN A 22 -20.38 5.54 -14.47
CA GLN A 22 -21.71 5.46 -13.87
C GLN A 22 -21.99 4.01 -13.43
N GLY A 23 -22.31 3.83 -12.14
CA GLY A 23 -22.54 2.51 -11.53
C GLY A 23 -21.30 1.88 -10.88
N GLN A 24 -20.14 2.53 -10.93
CA GLN A 24 -18.95 2.10 -10.21
C GLN A 24 -18.80 2.86 -8.89
N SER A 25 -18.34 2.15 -7.85
CA SER A 25 -18.05 2.73 -6.54
C SER A 25 -16.69 2.24 -6.02
N ILE A 26 -16.02 3.08 -5.24
CA ILE A 26 -14.77 2.72 -4.55
C ILE A 26 -15.15 2.06 -3.23
N MET A 27 -14.62 0.86 -3.00
CA MET A 27 -14.83 0.12 -1.77
C MET A 27 -13.50 -0.33 -1.17
N GLN A 28 -13.46 -0.50 0.16
CA GLN A 28 -12.28 -1.00 0.85
C GLN A 28 -12.42 -2.49 1.16
N VAL A 29 -11.35 -3.26 0.95
CA VAL A 29 -11.30 -4.68 1.30
C VAL A 29 -11.16 -4.84 2.81
N VAL A 30 -12.19 -5.39 3.44
CA VAL A 30 -12.20 -5.67 4.89
C VAL A 30 -11.64 -7.06 5.18
N ASP A 31 -12.01 -8.06 4.37
CA ASP A 31 -11.60 -9.44 4.59
C ASP A 31 -11.63 -10.27 3.29
N LEU A 32 -10.85 -11.34 3.25
CA LEU A 32 -10.78 -12.29 2.14
C LEU A 32 -11.54 -13.56 2.53
N ARG A 33 -12.72 -13.80 1.96
CA ARG A 33 -13.56 -14.97 2.32
C ARG A 33 -13.17 -16.26 1.59
N GLY A 34 -12.30 -16.17 0.58
CA GLY A 34 -11.93 -17.30 -0.28
C GLY A 34 -12.93 -17.53 -1.41
N SER A 35 -12.67 -18.49 -2.30
CA SER A 35 -13.55 -18.83 -3.44
C SER A 35 -13.98 -17.62 -4.28
N ASN A 36 -13.06 -16.68 -4.51
CA ASN A 36 -13.30 -15.41 -5.22
C ASN A 36 -14.25 -14.44 -4.53
N LEU A 37 -14.62 -14.68 -3.28
CA LEU A 37 -15.43 -13.76 -2.48
C LEU A 37 -14.53 -12.94 -1.57
N ILE A 38 -14.79 -11.64 -1.56
CA ILE A 38 -14.16 -10.69 -0.66
C ILE A 38 -15.24 -9.91 0.07
N GLN A 39 -14.97 -9.56 1.32
CA GLN A 39 -15.80 -8.62 2.06
C GLN A 39 -15.26 -7.22 1.82
N VAL A 40 -16.14 -6.35 1.33
CA VAL A 40 -15.82 -4.95 1.00
C VAL A 40 -16.71 -4.01 1.79
N MET A 41 -16.18 -2.85 2.15
CA MET A 41 -16.91 -1.77 2.81
C MET A 41 -17.19 -0.66 1.80
N ASP A 42 -18.46 -0.26 1.68
CA ASP A 42 -18.90 0.85 0.85
C ASP A 42 -18.60 2.21 1.51
N ALA A 43 -18.68 3.31 0.75
CA ALA A 43 -18.56 4.71 1.19
C ALA A 43 -19.48 5.09 2.38
N LYS A 44 -20.53 4.29 2.65
CA LYS A 44 -21.45 4.45 3.78
C LYS A 44 -21.00 3.72 5.06
N GLY A 45 -19.95 2.90 4.99
CA GLY A 45 -19.47 2.05 6.08
C GLY A 45 -20.16 0.69 6.17
N GLU A 46 -21.00 0.35 5.19
CA GLU A 46 -21.70 -0.94 5.14
C GLU A 46 -20.84 -2.02 4.48
N ASN A 47 -20.81 -3.21 5.09
CA ASN A 47 -20.05 -4.35 4.59
C ASN A 47 -20.90 -5.20 3.64
N SER A 48 -20.39 -5.41 2.43
CA SER A 48 -21.00 -6.24 1.39
C SER A 48 -20.03 -7.31 0.90
N LEU A 49 -20.57 -8.33 0.22
CA LEU A 49 -19.75 -9.34 -0.46
C LEU A 49 -19.61 -8.98 -1.93
N ALA A 50 -18.37 -9.00 -2.41
CA ALA A 50 -18.05 -8.80 -3.81
C ALA A 50 -17.33 -10.03 -4.39
N ILE A 51 -17.55 -10.27 -5.68
CA ILE A 51 -16.85 -11.29 -6.45
C ILE A 51 -15.61 -10.66 -7.05
N PHE A 52 -14.46 -11.27 -6.80
CA PHE A 52 -13.20 -10.96 -7.44
C PHE A 52 -13.02 -11.87 -8.68
N PRO A 53 -13.14 -11.35 -9.91
CA PRO A 53 -13.12 -12.19 -11.10
C PRO A 53 -11.83 -13.03 -11.20
N ALA A 54 -11.98 -14.34 -11.39
CA ALA A 54 -10.85 -15.28 -11.45
C ALA A 54 -9.79 -14.91 -12.50
N LYS A 55 -10.21 -14.28 -13.60
CA LYS A 55 -9.33 -13.76 -14.66
C LYS A 55 -8.23 -12.82 -14.13
N PHE A 56 -8.45 -12.15 -13.00
CA PHE A 56 -7.53 -11.17 -12.44
C PHE A 56 -6.57 -11.74 -11.39
N GLN A 57 -6.76 -12.99 -10.95
CA GLN A 57 -5.92 -13.62 -9.92
C GLN A 57 -4.42 -13.67 -10.28
N LYS A 58 -4.08 -13.71 -11.57
CA LYS A 58 -2.68 -13.75 -12.03
C LYS A 58 -2.05 -12.37 -12.24
N SER A 59 -2.86 -11.33 -12.40
CA SER A 59 -2.41 -9.99 -12.79
C SER A 59 -2.62 -8.94 -11.71
N MET A 60 -3.48 -9.19 -10.73
CA MET A 60 -3.79 -8.28 -9.64
C MET A 60 -3.77 -9.04 -8.32
N TRP A 61 -3.00 -8.53 -7.37
CA TRP A 61 -3.00 -8.98 -5.98
C TRP A 61 -4.00 -8.16 -5.15
N ILE A 62 -4.58 -8.77 -4.12
CA ILE A 62 -5.51 -8.11 -3.21
C ILE A 62 -5.23 -8.58 -1.78
N LYS A 63 -5.16 -7.63 -0.84
CA LYS A 63 -5.02 -7.90 0.59
C LYS A 63 -6.00 -7.01 1.37
N ARG A 64 -6.17 -7.29 2.66
CA ARG A 64 -6.95 -6.44 3.57
C ARG A 64 -6.45 -4.99 3.51
N GLY A 65 -7.38 -4.04 3.56
CA GLY A 65 -7.12 -2.60 3.53
C GLY A 65 -6.86 -2.03 2.13
N ASN A 66 -6.80 -2.86 1.09
CA ASN A 66 -6.70 -2.35 -0.29
C ASN A 66 -8.02 -1.72 -0.72
N PHE A 67 -7.93 -0.79 -1.66
CA PHE A 67 -9.09 -0.18 -2.28
C PHE A 67 -9.31 -0.81 -3.65
N VAL A 68 -10.58 -1.04 -3.96
CA VAL A 68 -11.01 -1.67 -5.21
C VAL A 68 -12.16 -0.89 -5.81
N VAL A 69 -12.26 -0.96 -7.13
CA VAL A 69 -13.40 -0.45 -7.88
C VAL A 69 -14.37 -1.59 -8.08
N VAL A 70 -15.59 -1.37 -7.66
CA VAL A 70 -16.67 -2.33 -7.73
C VAL A 70 -17.72 -1.79 -8.69
N ASP A 71 -18.16 -2.63 -9.62
CA ASP A 71 -19.35 -2.38 -10.41
C ASP A 71 -20.58 -2.84 -9.61
N GLU A 72 -21.45 -1.88 -9.30
CA GLU A 72 -22.72 -2.10 -8.59
C GLU A 72 -23.87 -2.41 -9.53
N SER A 73 -23.69 -2.39 -10.85
CA SER A 73 -24.77 -2.70 -11.79
C SER A 73 -25.35 -4.10 -11.57
N GLY A 74 -24.51 -5.06 -11.15
CA GLY A 74 -24.95 -6.40 -10.75
C GLY A 74 -25.64 -6.48 -9.38
N ARG A 75 -25.58 -5.41 -8.57
CA ARG A 75 -26.17 -5.35 -7.23
C ARG A 75 -27.68 -5.28 -7.30
N GLU A 76 -28.21 -4.47 -8.20
CA GLU A 76 -29.66 -4.33 -8.38
C GLU A 76 -30.30 -5.65 -8.81
N GLU A 77 -29.71 -6.33 -9.82
CA GLU A 77 -30.14 -7.65 -10.27
C GLU A 77 -30.01 -8.72 -9.16
N ALA A 78 -28.92 -8.67 -8.38
CA ALA A 78 -28.72 -9.61 -7.28
C ALA A 78 -29.78 -9.42 -6.19
N VAL A 79 -30.13 -8.18 -5.84
CA VAL A 79 -31.17 -7.89 -4.84
C VAL A 79 -32.54 -8.37 -5.33
N GLU A 80 -32.88 -8.13 -6.60
CA GLU A 80 -34.12 -8.62 -7.20
C GLU A 80 -34.19 -10.17 -7.22
N SER A 81 -33.05 -10.83 -7.42
CA SER A 81 -32.92 -12.30 -7.40
C SER A 81 -32.77 -12.91 -5.99
N GLY A 82 -32.71 -12.09 -4.93
CA GLY A 82 -32.50 -12.54 -3.55
C GLY A 82 -31.07 -13.01 -3.25
N ARG A 83 -30.09 -12.66 -4.09
CA ARG A 83 -28.67 -13.00 -3.90
C ARG A 83 -27.99 -11.95 -3.04
N LYS A 84 -27.26 -12.40 -2.02
CA LYS A 84 -26.50 -11.55 -1.08
C LYS A 84 -25.17 -11.04 -1.66
N VAL A 85 -24.82 -11.45 -2.87
CA VAL A 85 -23.59 -11.08 -3.58
C VAL A 85 -24.01 -10.46 -4.90
N GLY A 86 -23.75 -9.17 -5.07
CA GLY A 86 -24.11 -8.44 -6.29
C GLY A 86 -23.02 -7.51 -6.82
N CYS A 87 -21.93 -7.37 -6.07
CA CYS A 87 -20.82 -6.50 -6.41
C CYS A 87 -19.76 -7.29 -7.18
N VAL A 88 -19.24 -6.75 -8.29
CA VAL A 88 -18.14 -7.36 -9.05
C VAL A 88 -16.94 -6.42 -9.07
N VAL A 89 -15.77 -6.93 -8.71
CA VAL A 89 -14.54 -6.14 -8.75
C VAL A 89 -14.06 -5.95 -10.19
N THR A 90 -13.91 -4.70 -10.59
CA THR A 90 -13.46 -4.33 -11.93
C THR A 90 -11.96 -4.03 -11.95
N LYS A 91 -11.44 -3.32 -10.93
CA LYS A 91 -10.03 -2.93 -10.82
C LYS A 91 -9.57 -2.90 -9.36
N VAL A 92 -8.29 -3.16 -9.13
CA VAL A 92 -7.62 -2.93 -7.83
C VAL A 92 -6.86 -1.60 -7.90
N LEU A 93 -7.04 -0.75 -6.89
CA LEU A 93 -6.37 0.55 -6.82
C LEU A 93 -5.02 0.42 -6.12
N TYR A 94 -3.99 0.96 -6.77
CA TYR A 94 -2.66 1.05 -6.20
C TYR A 94 -2.49 2.32 -5.37
N PHE A 95 -1.44 2.35 -4.54
CA PHE A 95 -1.15 3.45 -3.64
C PHE A 95 -1.12 4.82 -4.34
N ASP A 96 -0.46 4.93 -5.50
CA ASP A 96 -0.38 6.19 -6.24
C ASP A 96 -1.75 6.66 -6.75
N GLN A 97 -2.59 5.72 -7.23
CA GLN A 97 -3.96 6.01 -7.66
C GLN A 97 -4.82 6.48 -6.49
N VAL A 98 -4.71 5.81 -5.33
CA VAL A 98 -5.40 6.19 -4.10
C VAL A 98 -5.00 7.60 -3.66
N ARG A 99 -3.71 7.96 -3.72
CA ARG A 99 -3.24 9.31 -3.37
C ARG A 99 -3.79 10.40 -4.28
N VAL A 100 -3.94 10.11 -5.58
CA VAL A 100 -4.55 11.05 -6.52
C VAL A 100 -6.04 11.20 -6.21
N LEU A 101 -6.75 10.09 -5.98
CA LEU A 101 -8.16 10.08 -5.65
C LEU A 101 -8.47 10.77 -4.32
N GLN A 102 -7.65 10.56 -3.29
CA GLN A 102 -7.81 11.21 -1.99
C GLN A 102 -7.82 12.75 -2.06
N LYS A 103 -7.17 13.32 -3.09
CA LYS A 103 -7.16 14.76 -3.36
C LYS A 103 -8.39 15.22 -4.15
N SER A 104 -9.10 14.32 -4.82
CA SER A 104 -10.34 14.63 -5.53
C SER A 104 -11.55 14.57 -4.59
N ALA A 105 -12.64 15.20 -5.00
CA ALA A 105 -13.91 15.19 -4.26
C ALA A 105 -14.63 13.83 -4.30
N GLU A 106 -14.13 12.90 -5.12
CA GLU A 106 -14.73 11.58 -5.37
C GLU A 106 -14.28 10.53 -4.34
N TRP A 107 -13.33 10.87 -3.47
CA TRP A 107 -12.88 9.98 -2.40
C TRP A 107 -13.81 9.98 -1.19
N PRO A 108 -14.36 8.81 -0.79
CA PRO A 108 -15.25 8.72 0.36
C PRO A 108 -14.59 9.16 1.67
N GLU A 109 -15.30 10.00 2.43
CA GLU A 109 -14.79 10.61 3.66
C GLU A 109 -14.47 9.57 4.75
N ILE A 110 -15.27 8.51 4.83
CA ILE A 110 -15.03 7.40 5.77
C ILE A 110 -13.64 6.76 5.61
N PHE A 111 -13.09 6.75 4.39
CA PHE A 111 -11.80 6.14 4.10
C PHE A 111 -10.63 7.07 4.45
N LYS A 112 -10.88 8.38 4.58
CA LYS A 112 -9.87 9.33 5.10
C LYS A 112 -9.59 9.05 6.58
N SER A 113 -10.64 8.72 7.34
CA SER A 113 -10.55 8.40 8.76
C SER A 113 -9.90 7.04 9.02
N ILE A 114 -10.27 6.01 8.26
CA ILE A 114 -9.74 4.64 8.42
C ILE A 114 -8.24 4.55 8.09
N ALA A 115 -7.74 5.34 7.15
CA ALA A 115 -6.31 5.35 6.81
C ALA A 115 -5.42 5.66 8.03
N VAL A 116 -5.92 6.50 8.96
CA VAL A 116 -5.20 6.87 10.19
C VAL A 116 -5.12 5.72 11.20
N GLU A 117 -6.10 4.82 11.21
CA GLU A 117 -6.13 3.66 12.11
C GLU A 117 -5.35 2.46 11.56
N SER A 118 -5.43 2.19 10.25
CA SER A 118 -4.68 1.11 9.61
C SER A 118 -3.16 1.32 9.63
N SER A 119 -2.68 2.57 9.61
CA SER A 119 -1.25 2.86 9.77
C SER A 119 -0.65 2.38 11.08
N LYS A 120 -1.46 2.07 12.11
CA LYS A 120 -0.95 1.50 13.37
C LYS A 120 -0.74 -0.02 13.32
N GLN A 121 -1.30 -0.73 12.34
CA GLN A 121 -1.19 -2.19 12.26
C GLN A 121 -0.05 -2.69 11.34
N ASP A 122 0.50 -1.85 10.47
CA ASP A 122 1.54 -2.27 9.51
C ASP A 122 2.99 -1.92 9.95
N ILE A 123 3.21 -1.26 11.09
CA ILE A 123 4.57 -0.90 11.57
C ILE A 123 5.30 -2.05 12.31
N VAL A 124 4.69 -3.24 12.44
CA VAL A 124 5.34 -4.36 13.15
C VAL A 124 6.16 -5.29 12.24
N SER A 125 6.13 -5.11 10.90
CA SER A 125 6.63 -6.15 9.99
C SER A 125 7.84 -5.82 9.14
N GLN A 126 8.44 -4.62 9.19
CA GLN A 126 9.58 -4.27 8.33
C GLN A 126 10.54 -3.26 8.98
N ILE A 127 11.42 -3.72 9.86
CA ILE A 127 12.72 -3.06 10.13
C ILE A 127 13.79 -4.15 10.33
N GLU A 128 14.27 -4.66 9.20
CA GLU A 128 15.54 -5.34 8.93
C GLU A 128 15.88 -4.81 7.52
N GLU A 129 16.96 -4.09 7.17
CA GLU A 129 18.26 -3.76 7.75
C GLU A 129 18.72 -2.42 7.12
N ASP A 130 19.73 -1.82 7.76
CA ASP A 130 20.80 -0.99 7.21
C ASP A 130 20.63 0.53 6.98
N GLU A 131 21.27 1.23 7.92
CA GLU A 131 21.84 2.57 7.99
C GLU A 131 22.72 2.94 6.76
N ASN A 132 23.04 4.18 6.36
CA ASN A 132 22.92 5.52 6.92
C ASN A 132 23.20 6.53 5.78
N SER A 133 22.47 7.64 5.74
CA SER A 133 23.09 8.95 5.55
C SER A 133 22.14 10.07 5.99
N SER A 134 22.28 10.45 7.27
CA SER A 134 22.20 11.82 7.79
C SER A 134 20.91 12.61 7.55
N ASP A 135 20.08 12.78 8.57
CA ASP A 135 19.98 14.06 9.30
C ASP A 135 19.05 13.92 10.53
N ASP A 136 19.57 14.24 11.71
CA ASP A 136 18.88 14.83 12.87
C ASP A 136 17.38 14.50 13.12
N ASP A 137 16.97 13.23 13.18
CA ASP A 137 15.63 12.86 13.63
C ASP A 137 15.68 12.51 15.12
N GLY A 138 15.02 13.34 15.95
CA GLY A 138 14.98 13.33 17.43
C GLY A 138 14.47 12.04 18.09
N LEU A 139 15.12 10.93 17.79
CA LEU A 139 14.95 9.64 18.43
C LEU A 139 15.80 9.61 19.71
N PRO A 140 15.30 8.97 20.79
CA PRO A 140 16.09 8.79 21.99
C PRO A 140 17.37 8.00 21.66
N PRO A 141 18.54 8.37 22.23
CA PRO A 141 19.78 7.67 21.98
C PRO A 141 19.65 6.18 22.27
N LEU A 142 20.07 5.33 21.32
CA LEU A 142 20.06 3.89 21.50
C LEU A 142 21.00 3.48 22.64
N GLU A 143 20.55 2.60 23.52
CA GLU A 143 21.34 2.13 24.66
C GLU A 143 22.55 1.32 24.17
N ALA A 144 23.74 1.67 24.67
CA ALA A 144 24.99 1.07 24.21
C ALA A 144 25.07 -0.42 24.58
N ASN A 145 25.40 -1.27 23.60
CA ASN A 145 25.52 -2.71 23.79
C ASN A 145 26.81 -3.07 24.56
N THR A 146 26.65 -3.54 25.80
CA THR A 146 27.74 -3.84 26.74
C THR A 146 28.45 -5.18 26.48
N ASN A 147 28.01 -5.97 25.49
CA ASN A 147 28.67 -7.24 25.15
C ASN A 147 29.87 -7.07 24.21
N ARG A 148 30.21 -5.84 23.80
CA ARG A 148 31.40 -5.55 22.98
C ARG A 148 32.61 -5.27 23.87
N VAL A 149 33.52 -6.23 23.95
CA VAL A 149 34.82 -6.05 24.64
C VAL A 149 35.66 -5.07 23.79
N ASN A 150 35.85 -3.84 24.28
CA ASN A 150 36.54 -2.76 23.57
C ASN A 150 38.04 -3.06 23.42
N PRO A 151 38.58 -3.33 22.21
CA PRO A 151 39.99 -3.50 22.02
C PRO A 151 40.52 -2.23 21.35
N PHE A 152 40.88 -1.18 22.09
CA PHE A 152 41.85 -0.16 21.69
C PHE A 152 41.99 0.89 22.80
N GLN A 153 42.97 0.71 23.67
CA GLN A 153 43.76 1.82 24.21
C GLN A 153 45.17 1.63 23.67
N MET A 154 45.52 2.38 22.64
CA MET A 154 46.92 2.59 22.26
C MET A 154 47.07 4.04 21.85
N GLU A 155 47.31 4.90 22.83
CA GLU A 155 48.01 6.17 22.63
C GLU A 155 48.97 6.36 23.80
N THR A 156 50.22 5.97 23.59
CA THR A 156 51.35 6.56 24.29
C THR A 156 52.38 6.93 23.23
N GLU A 157 52.33 8.19 22.83
CA GLU A 157 53.43 8.92 22.24
C GLU A 157 54.63 8.90 23.22
N SER A 158 55.80 8.48 22.72
CA SER A 158 57.08 8.67 23.40
C SER A 158 58.20 8.55 22.37
N ASP A 159 58.46 9.66 21.67
CA ASP A 159 59.74 9.89 21.03
C ASP A 159 60.69 10.49 22.07
N SER A 160 61.63 9.69 22.56
CA SER A 160 62.81 10.16 23.28
C SER A 160 64.04 9.77 22.48
N ASP A 161 64.58 10.72 21.73
CA ASP A 161 65.90 10.62 21.12
C ASP A 161 66.98 10.66 22.20
N THR A 162 67.76 9.58 22.28
CA THR A 162 69.04 9.50 23.00
C THR A 162 70.09 9.04 22.00
N ASP A 163 71.08 9.88 21.73
CA ASP A 163 72.43 9.41 21.42
C ASP A 163 73.46 10.41 21.95
N SER A 164 74.63 9.86 22.28
CA SER A 164 75.69 10.41 23.14
C SER A 164 76.63 11.42 22.46
#